data_AF-A0A970WDU4-F1
#
_entry.id   AF-A0A970WDU4-F1
#
_cell.length_a   1.000
_cell.length_b   1.000
_cell.length_c   1.000
_cell.angle_alpha   90.00
_cell.angle_beta   90.00
_cell.angle_gamma   90.00
#
_symmetry.space_group_name_H-M   'P 1'
#
loop_
_entity.id
_entity.type
_entity.pdbx_description
1 polymer ?
#
loop_
_entity_poly.entity_id
_entity_poly.type
_entity_poly.pdbx_seq_one_letter_code
_entity_poly.pdbx_strand_id
1 'polypeptide(L)'
;MTEIRRSEKHEAARSSLPEELRPIFDQFVDDYKFAGTVYHGSPFVSYIILAEMVKAGWRLTGEPMGQWAKPPKESPAESNADE
;
A
#
# COMPACT_ATOMS: atom_id res chain seq x y z
N MET A 1 17.54 2.13 10.12
CA MET A 1 16.78 1.79 8.91
C MET A 1 15.95 0.56 9.23
N THR A 2 14.65 0.70 9.42
CA THR A 2 13.75 -0.43 9.66
C THR A 2 13.52 -1.11 8.31
N GLU A 3 14.16 -2.26 8.10
CA GLU A 3 13.88 -3.11 6.95
C GLU A 3 12.41 -3.55 7.02
N ILE A 4 11.57 -3.03 6.12
CA ILE A 4 10.23 -3.57 5.94
C ILE A 4 10.43 -4.93 5.26
N ARG A 5 10.44 -6.01 6.05
CA ARG A 5 10.51 -7.37 5.52
C ARG A 5 9.26 -7.64 4.66
N ARG A 6 9.45 -7.68 3.34
CA ARG A 6 8.45 -8.17 2.40
C ARG A 6 8.18 -9.64 2.67
N SER A 7 6.94 -10.07 2.47
CA SER A 7 6.59 -11.49 2.56
C SER A 7 7.12 -12.26 1.35
N GLU A 8 7.27 -13.57 1.49
CA GLU A 8 7.70 -14.45 0.39
C GLU A 8 6.80 -14.31 -0.84
N LYS A 9 5.49 -14.15 -0.64
CA LYS A 9 4.52 -13.95 -1.74
C LYS A 9 4.72 -12.61 -2.46
N HIS A 10 5.12 -11.57 -1.74
CA HIS A 10 5.44 -10.27 -2.34
C HIS A 10 6.71 -10.40 -3.19
N GLU A 11 7.79 -10.96 -2.62
CA GLU A 11 9.05 -11.12 -3.35
C GLU A 11 8.90 -12.01 -4.58
N ALA A 12 8.19 -13.14 -4.47
CA ALA A 12 7.93 -14.02 -5.61
C ALA A 12 7.20 -13.30 -6.77
N ALA A 13 6.18 -12.49 -6.44
CA ALA A 13 5.47 -11.70 -7.46
C ALA A 13 6.36 -10.62 -8.07
N ARG A 14 7.14 -9.91 -7.24
CA ARG A 14 8.08 -8.86 -7.65
C ARG A 14 9.20 -9.39 -8.55
N SER A 15 9.78 -10.54 -8.21
CA SER A 15 10.82 -11.18 -9.00
C SER A 15 10.32 -11.72 -10.35
N SER A 16 9.01 -11.91 -10.51
CA SER A 16 8.40 -12.30 -11.79
C SER A 16 8.31 -11.16 -12.81
N LEU A 17 8.64 -9.93 -12.40
CA LEU A 17 8.62 -8.74 -13.23
C LEU A 17 10.02 -8.37 -13.74
N PRO A 18 10.12 -7.82 -14.97
CA PRO A 18 11.30 -7.08 -15.42
C PRO A 18 11.70 -5.99 -14.42
N GLU A 19 12.99 -5.68 -14.31
CA GLU A 19 13.51 -4.81 -13.26
C GLU A 19 12.90 -3.42 -13.28
N GLU A 20 12.64 -2.90 -14.48
CA GLU A 20 12.02 -1.61 -14.73
C GLU A 20 10.57 -1.52 -14.24
N LEU A 21 9.87 -2.65 -14.13
CA LEU A 21 8.48 -2.71 -13.66
C LEU A 21 8.35 -2.93 -12.15
N ARG A 22 9.43 -3.35 -11.48
CA ARG A 22 9.40 -3.61 -10.03
C ARG A 22 9.04 -2.37 -9.20
N PRO A 23 9.56 -1.16 -9.48
CA PRO A 23 9.15 0.04 -8.74
C PRO A 23 7.67 0.38 -8.91
N ILE A 24 7.10 0.15 -10.10
CA ILE A 24 5.67 0.37 -10.38
C ILE A 24 4.82 -0.60 -9.54
N PHE A 25 5.23 -1.87 -9.49
CA PHE A 25 4.60 -2.87 -8.65
C PHE A 25 4.69 -2.53 -7.16
N ASP A 26 5.87 -2.12 -6.68
CA ASP A 26 6.10 -1.72 -5.29
C ASP A 26 5.11 -0.59 -4.90
N GLN A 27 5.01 0.46 -5.73
CA GLN A 27 4.09 1.58 -5.49
C GLN A 27 2.62 1.14 -5.55
N PHE A 28 2.24 0.31 -6.52
CA PHE A 28 0.87 -0.15 -6.66
C PHE A 28 0.42 -1.03 -5.48
N VAL A 29 1.33 -1.86 -4.96
CA VAL A 29 1.10 -2.64 -3.74
C VAL A 29 0.85 -1.73 -2.54
N ASP A 30 1.65 -0.68 -2.38
CA ASP A 30 1.52 0.25 -1.25
C ASP A 30 0.20 1.01 -1.31
N ASP A 31 -0.18 1.51 -2.49
CA ASP A 31 -1.48 2.17 -2.71
C ASP A 31 -2.64 1.22 -2.41
N TYR A 32 -2.58 -0.03 -2.88
CA TYR A 32 -3.60 -1.04 -2.61
C TYR A 32 -3.72 -1.36 -1.13
N LYS A 33 -2.61 -1.58 -0.44
CA LYS A 33 -2.57 -1.86 1.00
C LYS A 33 -3.16 -0.70 1.79
N PHE A 34 -2.79 0.52 1.44
CA PHE A 34 -3.29 1.70 2.10
C PHE A 34 -4.81 1.81 1.92
N ALA A 35 -5.31 1.82 0.68
CA ALA A 35 -6.73 1.92 0.40
C ALA A 35 -7.52 0.77 1.05
N GLY A 36 -7.03 -0.46 0.93
CA GLY A 36 -7.65 -1.63 1.54
C GLY A 36 -7.68 -1.56 3.08
N THR A 37 -6.66 -0.97 3.72
CA THR A 37 -6.65 -0.72 5.16
C THR A 37 -7.66 0.37 5.54
N VAL A 38 -7.69 1.48 4.81
CA VAL A 38 -8.61 2.60 5.07
C VAL A 38 -10.08 2.15 4.98
N TYR A 39 -10.43 1.39 3.95
CA TYR A 39 -11.82 1.00 3.71
C TYR A 39 -12.25 -0.30 4.39
N HIS A 40 -11.31 -1.21 4.68
CA HIS A 40 -11.64 -2.56 5.18
C HIS A 40 -10.84 -3.00 6.43
N GLY A 41 -9.94 -2.17 6.95
CA GLY A 41 -9.15 -2.43 8.16
C GLY A 41 -8.03 -3.46 8.01
N SER A 42 -8.31 -4.60 7.38
CA SER A 42 -7.34 -5.67 7.13
C SER A 42 -7.46 -6.20 5.70
N PRO A 43 -6.71 -5.64 4.74
CA PRO A 43 -6.84 -6.05 3.35
C PRO A 43 -6.15 -7.39 3.08
N PHE A 44 -6.83 -8.25 2.33
CA PHE A 44 -6.19 -9.37 1.67
C PHE A 44 -5.54 -8.89 0.36
N VAL A 45 -4.21 -9.03 0.25
CA VAL A 45 -3.46 -8.57 -0.93
C VAL A 45 -3.04 -9.76 -1.80
N SER A 46 -3.54 -9.80 -3.04
CA SER A 46 -3.09 -10.78 -4.03
C SER A 46 -1.95 -10.22 -4.88
N TYR A 47 -0.71 -10.43 -4.43
CA TYR A 47 0.49 -9.92 -5.10
C TYR A 47 0.65 -10.43 -6.53
N ILE A 48 0.23 -11.67 -6.82
CA ILE A 48 0.29 -12.24 -8.17
C ILE A 48 -0.59 -11.44 -9.12
N ILE A 49 -1.83 -11.12 -8.71
CA ILE A 49 -2.75 -10.35 -9.54
C ILE A 49 -2.20 -8.93 -9.78
N LEU A 50 -1.66 -8.28 -8.74
CA LEU A 50 -1.07 -6.95 -8.91
C LEU A 50 0.14 -6.98 -9.87
N ALA A 51 0.97 -8.03 -9.85
CA ALA A 51 2.05 -8.19 -10.81
C ALA A 51 1.53 -8.43 -12.24
N GLU A 52 0.48 -9.26 -12.43
CA GLU A 52 -0.14 -9.47 -13.75
C GLU A 52 -0.75 -8.18 -14.32
N MET A 53 -1.33 -7.33 -13.47
CA MET A 53 -1.83 -6.02 -13.90
C MET A 53 -0.70 -5.13 -14.41
N VAL A 54 0.43 -5.09 -13.72
CA VAL A 54 1.62 -4.34 -14.16
C VAL A 54 2.15 -4.90 -15.49
N LYS A 55 2.20 -6.23 -15.67
CA LYS A 55 2.57 -6.87 -16.96
C LYS A 55 1.60 -6.50 -18.08
N ALA A 56 0.30 -6.39 -17.78
CA ALA A 56 -0.72 -5.93 -18.72
C ALA A 56 -0.63 -4.42 -19.05
N GLY A 57 0.33 -3.71 -18.45
CA GLY A 57 0.63 -2.31 -18.73
C GLY A 57 -0.05 -1.31 -17.79
N TRP A 58 -0.71 -1.77 -16.73
CA TRP A 58 -1.28 -0.87 -15.72
C TRP A 58 -0.18 -0.08 -15.02
N ARG A 59 -0.33 1.24 -15.02
CA ARG A 59 0.59 2.20 -14.40
C ARG A 59 -0.15 3.50 -14.13
N LEU A 60 0.33 4.26 -13.15
CA LEU A 60 -0.19 5.60 -12.90
C LEU A 60 0.12 6.50 -14.10
N THR A 61 -0.92 7.14 -14.67
CA THR A 61 -0.78 8.05 -15.83
C THR A 61 -1.29 9.48 -15.55
N GLY A 62 -1.74 9.75 -14.33
CA GLY A 62 -2.25 11.06 -13.91
C GLY A 62 -1.70 11.48 -12.57
N GLU A 63 -1.97 12.72 -12.18
CA GLU A 63 -1.60 13.23 -10.85
C GLU A 63 -2.26 12.39 -9.75
N PRO A 64 -1.52 11.94 -8.73
CA PRO A 64 -2.11 11.31 -7.56
C PRO A 64 -3.16 12.24 -6.95
N MET A 65 -4.40 11.76 -6.82
CA MET A 65 -5.47 12.56 -6.20
C MET A 65 -5.23 12.68 -4.69
N GLY A 66 -4.58 13.77 -4.30
CA GLY A 66 -4.28 14.08 -2.91
C GLY A 66 -3.16 13.19 -2.36
N GLN A 67 -2.22 13.82 -1.69
CA GLN A 67 -1.33 13.10 -0.77
C GLN A 67 -2.27 12.48 0.26
N TRP A 68 -2.52 11.17 0.20
CA TRP A 68 -3.44 10.48 1.11
C TRP A 68 -3.09 10.86 2.55
N ALA A 69 -3.79 11.86 3.09
CA ALA A 69 -3.37 12.52 4.31
C ALA A 69 -3.38 11.47 5.40
N LYS A 70 -2.24 11.27 6.06
CA LYS A 70 -2.14 10.37 7.23
C LYS A 70 -3.34 10.66 8.12
N PRO A 71 -4.13 9.65 8.54
CA PRO A 71 -5.20 9.90 9.48
C PRO A 71 -4.59 10.61 10.70
N PRO A 72 -5.23 11.67 11.22
CA PRO A 72 -4.72 12.34 12.41
C PRO A 72 -4.56 11.29 13.51
N LYS A 73 -3.41 11.29 14.18
CA LYS A 73 -3.24 10.51 15.42
C LYS A 73 -4.40 10.90 16.33
N GLU A 74 -5.15 9.91 16.81
CA GLU A 74 -6.24 10.11 17.76
C GLU A 74 -5.83 11.16 18.81
N SER A 75 -6.66 12.21 18.93
CA SER A 75 -6.54 13.18 20.02
C SER A 75 -6.59 12.42 21.34
N PRO A 76 -5.76 12.77 22.34
CA PRO A 76 -5.93 12.21 23.66
C PRO A 76 -7.32 12.59 24.16
N ALA A 77 -8.09 11.57 24.57
CA ALA A 77 -9.40 11.73 25.15
C ALA A 77 -9.32 12.73 26.32
N GLU A 78 -10.14 13.79 26.24
CA GLU A 78 -10.40 14.67 27.37
C GLU A 78 -10.99 13.83 28.51
N SER A 79 -10.18 13.52 29.52
CA SER A 79 -10.68 13.11 30.82
C SER A 79 -11.16 14.36 31.54
N ASN A 80 -12.46 14.63 31.49
CA ASN A 80 -13.08 15.52 32.47
C ASN A 80 -12.91 14.87 33.85
N ALA A 81 -12.15 15.52 34.73
CA ALA A 81 -12.15 15.24 36.15
C ALA A 81 -13.05 16.28 36.81
N ASP A 82 -14.11 15.78 37.42
CA ASP A 82 -15.01 16.49 38.33
C ASP A 82 -14.27 17.29 39.41
N GLU A 83 -14.74 18.51 39.69
CA GLU A 83 -14.80 19.09 41.04
C GLU A 83 -16.03 19.98 41.19
#